data_AF-A0A1M2VYS9-F1
#
_entry.id   AF-A0A1M2VYS9-F1
#
_cell.length_a   1.000
_cell.length_b   1.000
_cell.length_c   1.000
_cell.angle_alpha   90.00
_cell.angle_beta   90.00
_cell.angle_gamma   90.00
#
_symmetry.space_group_name_H-M   'P 1'
#
loop_
_entity.id
_entity.type
_entity.pdbx_description
1 polymer ?
#
loop_
_entity_poly.entity_id
_entity_poly.type
_entity_poly.pdbx_seq_one_letter_code
_entity_poly.pdbx_strand_id
1 'polypeptide(L)'
;MHGKHTFKDGMESLLYVGFYCGLLFTAHDVPMEDLNGIICDFFRRNHRLGDVTFGAAGKLANAQSRMFMRDIRFRSAALQEWITTVMDFHFPPEDLEEKYKDAWDAAHLDVFWSEFLETRVFESDDRVVHTLSSSGPYDSPPTPSAPPTNAEFLLRKRRVTPSERADVAHPTPKRPCQAEGEATLRRSERIRNQ
;
A
#
# COMPACT_ATOMS: atom_id res chain seq x y z
N MET A 1 26.14 11.09 8.12
CA MET A 1 25.53 12.04 7.17
C MET A 1 24.05 11.68 7.06
N HIS A 2 23.13 12.60 7.37
CA HIS A 2 21.69 12.36 7.20
C HIS A 2 21.32 12.77 5.77
N GLY A 3 21.34 11.81 4.84
CA GLY A 3 20.79 12.02 3.50
C GLY A 3 19.30 12.36 3.59
N LYS A 4 18.85 13.32 2.78
CA LYS A 4 17.41 13.66 2.72
C LYS A 4 16.68 12.48 2.09
N HIS A 5 15.68 11.95 2.80
CA HIS A 5 14.80 10.90 2.28
C HIS A 5 14.20 11.33 0.93
N THR A 6 14.30 10.47 -0.06
CA THR A 6 13.85 10.67 -1.43
C THR A 6 12.57 9.90 -1.71
N PHE A 7 11.93 10.19 -2.85
CA PHE A 7 10.78 9.40 -3.29
C PHE A 7 11.16 7.95 -3.60
N LYS A 8 12.36 7.71 -4.14
CA LYS A 8 12.87 6.36 -4.45
C LYS A 8 13.07 5.52 -3.18
N ASP A 9 13.49 6.14 -2.08
CA ASP A 9 13.57 5.47 -0.76
C ASP A 9 12.17 5.02 -0.29
N GLY A 10 11.13 5.79 -0.60
CA GLY A 10 9.74 5.44 -0.35
C GLY A 10 9.27 4.24 -1.19
N MET A 11 9.62 4.22 -2.48
CA MET A 11 9.34 3.07 -3.36
C MET A 11 10.04 1.80 -2.86
N GLU A 12 11.31 1.91 -2.45
CA GLU A 12 12.07 0.78 -1.91
C GLU A 12 11.43 0.26 -0.61
N SER A 13 11.00 1.17 0.25
CA SER A 13 10.31 0.82 1.49
C SER A 13 9.01 0.06 1.22
N LEU A 14 8.23 0.42 0.20
CA LEU A 14 7.02 -0.29 -0.19
C LEU A 14 7.30 -1.70 -0.72
N LEU A 15 8.36 -1.89 -1.52
CA LEU A 15 8.80 -3.21 -1.96
C LEU A 15 9.07 -4.12 -0.76
N TYR A 16 9.82 -3.64 0.23
CA TYR A 16 10.14 -4.44 1.41
C TYR A 16 8.95 -4.66 2.35
N VAL A 17 7.98 -3.74 2.41
CA VAL A 17 6.71 -3.98 3.10
C VAL A 17 5.94 -5.10 2.41
N GLY A 18 5.85 -5.10 1.09
CA GLY A 18 5.22 -6.19 0.32
C GLY A 18 5.91 -7.53 0.59
N PHE A 19 7.25 -7.55 0.57
CA PHE A 19 8.02 -8.74 0.91
C PHE A 19 7.78 -9.23 2.35
N TYR A 20 7.81 -8.32 3.34
CA TYR A 20 7.52 -8.63 4.73
C TYR A 20 6.12 -9.22 4.91
N CYS A 21 5.12 -8.63 4.27
CA CYS A 21 3.75 -9.14 4.29
C CYS A 21 3.66 -10.52 3.63
N GLY A 22 4.38 -10.75 2.52
CA GLY A 22 4.49 -12.09 1.92
C GLY A 22 5.01 -13.12 2.90
N LEU A 23 6.13 -12.81 3.56
CA LEU A 23 6.76 -13.70 4.54
C LEU A 23 5.88 -14.02 5.76
N LEU A 24 4.98 -13.13 6.16
CA LEU A 24 4.13 -13.36 7.33
C LEU A 24 2.74 -13.89 6.99
N PHE A 25 2.22 -13.51 5.82
CA PHE A 25 0.80 -13.65 5.52
C PHE A 25 0.48 -14.57 4.35
N THR A 26 1.49 -15.18 3.72
CA THR A 26 1.30 -16.09 2.58
C THR A 26 2.08 -17.39 2.76
N ALA A 27 1.65 -18.45 2.08
CA ALA A 27 2.36 -19.72 2.08
C ALA A 27 3.66 -19.62 1.27
N HIS A 28 4.76 -20.13 1.82
CA HIS A 28 6.07 -20.23 1.16
C HIS A 28 6.84 -21.45 1.67
N ASP A 29 7.96 -21.77 1.02
CA ASP A 29 8.80 -22.93 1.32
C ASP A 29 9.85 -22.71 2.42
N VAL A 30 9.98 -21.49 2.95
CA VAL A 30 10.92 -21.18 4.05
C VAL A 30 10.52 -21.90 5.34
N PRO A 31 11.42 -22.69 5.97
CA PRO A 31 11.20 -23.23 7.29
C PRO A 31 11.04 -22.14 8.36
N MET A 32 10.24 -22.40 9.39
CA MET A 32 9.99 -21.41 10.46
C MET A 32 11.25 -20.94 11.20
N GLU A 33 12.24 -21.84 11.35
CA GLU A 33 13.52 -21.51 11.99
C GLU A 33 14.30 -20.47 11.17
N ASP A 34 14.33 -20.64 9.84
CA ASP A 34 14.99 -19.74 8.92
C ASP A 34 14.21 -18.43 8.74
N LEU A 35 12.87 -18.49 8.75
CA LEU A 35 12.01 -17.31 8.63
C LEU A 35 12.33 -16.27 9.70
N ASN A 36 12.54 -16.68 10.96
CA ASN A 36 12.91 -15.75 12.01
C ASN A 36 14.29 -15.13 11.77
N GLY A 37 15.25 -15.93 11.28
CA GLY A 37 16.57 -15.45 10.86
C GLY A 37 16.48 -14.38 9.77
N ILE A 38 15.70 -14.64 8.72
CA ILE A 38 15.45 -13.71 7.62
C ILE A 38 14.83 -12.41 8.12
N ILE A 39 13.77 -12.49 8.94
CA ILE A 39 13.12 -11.29 9.48
C ILE A 39 14.09 -10.48 10.34
N CYS A 40 14.87 -11.15 11.20
CA CYS A 40 15.87 -10.50 12.03
C CYS A 40 16.96 -9.83 11.19
N ASP A 41 17.60 -10.57 10.30
CA ASP A 41 18.76 -10.11 9.54
C ASP A 41 18.40 -9.04 8.50
N PHE A 42 17.23 -9.14 7.89
CA PHE A 42 16.80 -8.22 6.85
C PHE A 42 16.14 -6.95 7.40
N PHE A 43 15.23 -7.09 8.36
CA PHE A 43 14.37 -5.98 8.81
C PHE A 43 14.78 -5.36 10.15
N ARG A 44 15.36 -6.13 11.06
CA ARG A 44 15.62 -5.69 12.45
C ARG A 44 17.08 -5.38 12.72
N ARG A 45 18.01 -6.09 12.06
CA ARG A 45 19.44 -6.03 12.36
C ARG A 45 20.01 -4.68 11.95
N ASN A 46 20.68 -4.06 12.92
CA ASN A 46 21.60 -2.97 12.70
C ASN A 46 22.97 -3.38 13.23
N HIS A 47 24.03 -2.84 12.62
CA HIS A 47 25.40 -3.03 13.03
C HIS A 47 25.92 -1.77 13.70
N ARG A 48 26.75 -1.90 14.72
CA ARG A 48 27.44 -0.76 15.35
C ARG A 48 28.93 -0.91 15.10
N LEU A 49 29.55 0.11 14.51
CA LEU A 49 31.00 0.20 14.37
C LEU A 49 31.44 1.49 15.07
N GLY A 50 32.01 1.33 16.27
CA GLY A 50 32.22 2.46 17.19
C GLY A 50 30.89 3.09 17.61
N ASP A 51 30.81 4.42 17.50
CA ASP A 51 29.61 5.20 17.85
C ASP A 51 28.61 5.33 16.69
N VAL A 52 28.88 4.70 15.55
CA VAL A 52 28.02 4.78 14.37
C VAL A 52 27.21 3.50 14.22
N THR A 53 25.88 3.65 14.18
CA THR A 53 24.95 2.57 13.86
C THR A 53 24.67 2.58 12.36
N PHE A 54 24.95 1.47 11.69
CA PHE A 54 24.66 1.22 10.29
C PHE A 54 23.48 0.25 10.20
N GLY A 55 22.41 0.66 9.55
CA GLY A 55 21.33 -0.23 9.13
C GLY A 55 21.58 -0.78 7.73
N ALA A 56 20.62 -1.54 7.21
CA ALA A 56 20.50 -1.90 5.79
C ALA A 56 21.55 -2.86 5.20
N ALA A 57 22.44 -3.47 6.00
CA ALA A 57 23.37 -4.48 5.47
C ALA A 57 22.64 -5.63 4.75
N GLY A 58 21.56 -6.15 5.34
CA GLY A 58 20.71 -7.17 4.71
C GLY A 58 20.03 -6.69 3.43
N LYS A 59 19.54 -5.44 3.42
CA LYS A 59 18.93 -4.81 2.24
C LYS A 59 19.93 -4.64 1.09
N LEU A 60 21.15 -4.18 1.39
CA LEU A 60 22.21 -4.02 0.40
C LEU A 60 22.66 -5.37 -0.16
N ALA A 61 22.87 -6.37 0.70
CA ALA A 61 23.21 -7.72 0.27
C ALA A 61 22.12 -8.30 -0.65
N ASN A 62 20.85 -8.03 -0.35
CA ASN A 62 19.73 -8.45 -1.17
C ASN A 62 19.61 -7.69 -2.49
N ALA A 63 19.84 -6.39 -2.49
CA ALA A 63 19.91 -5.61 -3.73
C ALA A 63 20.93 -6.26 -4.68
N GLN A 64 22.15 -6.47 -4.19
CA GLN A 64 23.26 -6.98 -4.99
C GLN A 64 23.13 -8.44 -5.42
N SER A 65 22.64 -9.32 -4.54
CA SER A 65 22.73 -10.78 -4.76
C SER A 65 21.42 -11.53 -4.63
N ARG A 66 20.32 -10.81 -4.34
CA ARG A 66 19.01 -11.38 -4.00
C ARG A 66 19.07 -12.36 -2.82
N MET A 67 20.06 -12.20 -1.93
CA MET A 67 20.37 -13.15 -0.84
C MET A 67 19.14 -13.66 -0.08
N PHE A 68 18.17 -12.79 0.18
CA PHE A 68 16.98 -13.15 0.98
C PHE A 68 15.77 -13.50 0.13
N MET A 69 15.75 -13.16 -1.16
CA MET A 69 14.56 -13.30 -2.01
C MET A 69 14.71 -14.40 -3.06
N ARG A 70 15.95 -14.74 -3.45
CA ARG A 70 16.25 -15.68 -4.55
C ARG A 70 15.71 -17.08 -4.28
N ASP A 71 15.89 -17.54 -3.05
CA ASP A 71 15.67 -18.93 -2.66
C ASP A 71 14.30 -19.14 -1.99
N ILE A 72 13.49 -18.08 -1.88
CA ILE A 72 12.12 -18.15 -1.36
C ILE A 72 11.15 -18.39 -2.50
N ARG A 73 10.30 -19.41 -2.36
CA ARG A 73 9.20 -19.70 -3.27
C ARG A 73 7.88 -19.46 -2.57
N PHE A 74 7.22 -18.37 -2.95
CA PHE A 74 5.83 -18.15 -2.57
C PHE A 74 4.93 -19.13 -3.34
N ARG A 75 3.92 -19.66 -2.65
CA ARG A 75 2.87 -20.45 -3.30
C ARG A 75 2.07 -19.61 -4.29
N SER A 76 1.89 -18.32 -3.97
CA SER A 76 1.25 -17.37 -4.86
C SER A 76 2.20 -17.01 -6.00
N ALA A 77 1.87 -17.48 -7.21
CA ALA A 77 2.66 -17.17 -8.40
C ALA A 77 2.62 -15.67 -8.73
N ALA A 78 1.47 -15.02 -8.49
CA ALA A 78 1.31 -13.59 -8.66
C ALA A 78 2.24 -12.83 -7.71
N LEU A 79 2.24 -13.14 -6.40
CA LEU A 79 3.13 -12.47 -5.47
C LEU A 79 4.61 -12.69 -5.82
N GLN A 80 4.99 -13.92 -6.18
CA GLN A 80 6.37 -14.22 -6.60
C GLN A 80 6.79 -13.36 -7.79
N GLU A 81 5.95 -13.28 -8.82
CA GLU A 81 6.21 -12.46 -10.00
C GLU A 81 6.33 -10.99 -9.62
N TRP A 82 5.35 -10.46 -8.88
CA TRP A 82 5.34 -9.05 -8.46
C TRP A 82 6.63 -8.67 -7.74
N ILE A 83 6.99 -9.45 -6.71
CA ILE A 83 8.19 -9.23 -5.90
C ILE A 83 9.45 -9.28 -6.78
N THR A 84 9.55 -10.27 -7.66
CA THR A 84 10.73 -10.46 -8.52
C THR A 84 10.87 -9.30 -9.51
N THR A 85 9.78 -8.95 -10.20
CA THR A 85 9.79 -7.88 -11.21
C THR A 85 10.07 -6.51 -10.61
N VAL A 86 9.44 -6.16 -9.48
CA VAL A 86 9.71 -4.86 -8.82
C VAL A 86 11.13 -4.79 -8.28
N MET A 87 11.68 -5.91 -7.80
CA MET A 87 13.08 -5.98 -7.40
C MET A 87 14.03 -5.82 -8.61
N ASP A 88 13.69 -6.39 -9.77
CA ASP A 88 14.44 -6.22 -11.02
C ASP A 88 14.41 -4.79 -11.55
N PHE A 89 13.32 -4.05 -11.33
CA PHE A 89 13.31 -2.61 -11.59
C PHE A 89 14.24 -1.88 -10.62
N HIS A 90 14.15 -2.18 -9.32
CA HIS A 90 14.92 -1.50 -8.27
C HIS A 90 16.43 -1.68 -8.40
N PHE A 91 16.87 -2.92 -8.63
CA PHE A 91 18.27 -3.28 -8.73
C PHE A 91 18.42 -4.44 -9.71
N PRO A 92 18.47 -4.21 -11.03
CA PRO A 92 18.47 -5.28 -12.01
C PRO A 92 19.73 -6.16 -11.92
N PRO A 93 19.61 -7.47 -12.18
CA PRO A 93 20.76 -8.33 -12.50
C PRO A 93 21.53 -7.79 -13.72
N GLU A 94 22.81 -8.16 -13.83
CA GLU A 94 23.72 -7.68 -14.91
C GLU A 94 23.16 -7.93 -16.32
N ASP A 95 22.52 -9.08 -16.55
CA ASP A 95 21.91 -9.43 -17.83
C ASP A 95 20.63 -8.65 -18.14
N LEU A 96 20.02 -8.01 -17.14
CA LEU A 96 18.79 -7.22 -17.25
C LEU A 96 19.02 -5.71 -17.03
N GLU A 97 20.26 -5.29 -16.76
CA GLU A 97 20.58 -3.90 -16.43
C GLU A 97 20.16 -2.93 -17.53
N GLU A 98 20.48 -3.23 -18.79
CA GLU A 98 20.09 -2.39 -19.92
C GLU A 98 18.57 -2.37 -20.14
N LYS A 99 17.89 -3.50 -19.85
CA LYS A 99 16.43 -3.61 -20.00
C LYS A 99 15.69 -2.73 -18.98
N TYR A 100 16.23 -2.60 -17.76
CA TYR A 100 15.56 -1.96 -16.63
C TYR A 100 16.26 -0.71 -16.10
N LYS A 101 17.26 -0.19 -16.81
CA LYS A 101 18.06 0.98 -16.43
C LYS A 101 17.25 2.16 -15.91
N ASP A 102 16.11 2.43 -16.53
CA ASP A 102 15.22 3.54 -16.19
C ASP A 102 13.87 3.08 -15.62
N ALA A 103 13.72 1.79 -15.27
CA ALA A 103 12.45 1.24 -14.78
C ALA A 103 12.17 1.55 -13.29
N TRP A 104 13.18 1.99 -12.53
CA TRP A 104 12.99 2.43 -11.13
C TRP A 104 12.52 3.89 -11.04
N ASP A 105 11.31 4.13 -11.54
CA ASP A 105 10.57 5.37 -11.41
C ASP A 105 9.06 5.12 -11.17
N ALA A 106 8.36 6.17 -10.77
CA ALA A 106 6.95 6.09 -10.41
C ALA A 106 6.05 5.69 -11.58
N ALA A 107 6.31 6.21 -12.78
CA ALA A 107 5.45 6.01 -13.93
C ALA A 107 5.57 4.58 -14.47
N HIS A 108 6.78 4.03 -14.55
CA HIS A 108 6.95 2.63 -14.95
C HIS A 108 6.34 1.67 -13.92
N LEU A 109 6.51 1.93 -12.61
CA LEU A 109 5.86 1.11 -11.59
C LEU A 109 4.33 1.21 -11.64
N ASP A 110 3.77 2.39 -11.87
CA ASP A 110 2.31 2.59 -11.96
C ASP A 110 1.70 1.82 -13.14
N VAL A 111 2.35 1.87 -14.31
CA VAL A 111 1.95 1.10 -15.49
C VAL A 111 2.03 -0.40 -15.20
N PHE A 112 3.18 -0.88 -14.71
CA PHE A 112 3.35 -2.29 -14.37
C PHE A 112 2.31 -2.74 -13.34
N TRP A 113 2.10 -1.97 -12.29
CA TRP A 113 1.16 -2.31 -11.22
C TRP A 113 -0.28 -2.38 -11.74
N SER A 114 -0.68 -1.42 -12.56
CA SER A 114 -2.02 -1.38 -13.16
C SER A 114 -2.25 -2.60 -14.06
N GLU A 115 -1.33 -2.87 -14.98
CA GLU A 115 -1.39 -4.03 -15.87
C GLU A 115 -1.37 -5.35 -15.09
N PHE A 116 -0.53 -5.42 -14.06
CA PHE A 116 -0.40 -6.60 -13.21
C PHE A 116 -1.71 -6.90 -12.48
N LEU A 117 -2.35 -5.88 -11.88
CA LEU A 117 -3.63 -6.06 -11.19
C LEU A 117 -4.79 -6.40 -12.14
N GLU A 118 -4.77 -5.88 -13.36
CA GLU A 118 -5.83 -6.15 -14.36
C GLU A 118 -5.73 -7.55 -14.97
N THR A 119 -4.50 -8.04 -15.19
CA THR A 119 -4.26 -9.27 -15.96
C THR A 119 -4.11 -10.51 -15.09
N ARG A 120 -3.72 -10.36 -13.82
CA ARG A 120 -3.42 -11.50 -12.95
C ARG A 120 -4.63 -11.95 -12.16
N VAL A 121 -4.80 -13.27 -12.12
CA VAL A 121 -5.76 -13.92 -11.23
C VAL A 121 -5.07 -14.17 -9.90
N PHE A 122 -5.59 -13.54 -8.85
CA PHE A 122 -5.13 -13.76 -7.49
C PHE A 122 -5.77 -15.02 -6.91
N GLU A 123 -4.99 -15.82 -6.17
CA GLU A 123 -5.57 -16.90 -5.40
C GLU A 123 -6.55 -16.33 -4.36
N SER A 124 -7.67 -17.02 -4.16
CA SER A 124 -8.63 -16.65 -3.12
C SER A 124 -8.30 -17.38 -1.82
N ASP A 125 -8.30 -16.65 -0.71
CA ASP A 125 -8.20 -17.19 0.67
C ASP A 125 -6.91 -18.00 0.93
N ASP A 126 -5.77 -17.53 0.44
CA ASP A 126 -4.45 -18.15 0.64
C ASP A 126 -3.70 -17.61 1.88
N ARG A 127 -4.40 -16.82 2.71
CA ARG A 127 -3.80 -16.17 3.88
C ARG A 127 -3.38 -17.23 4.91
N VAL A 128 -2.09 -17.27 5.19
CA VAL A 128 -1.50 -18.03 6.30
C VAL A 128 -0.98 -17.04 7.32
N VAL A 129 -0.97 -17.34 8.62
CA VAL A 129 -0.34 -16.45 9.61
C VAL A 129 0.86 -17.15 10.22
N HIS A 130 2.05 -16.69 9.87
CA HIS A 130 3.28 -17.19 10.47
C HIS A 130 3.58 -16.44 11.77
N THR A 131 3.70 -17.18 12.87
CA THR A 131 4.03 -16.59 14.18
C THR A 131 5.54 -16.67 14.38
N LEU A 132 6.19 -15.52 14.50
CA LEU A 132 7.61 -15.46 14.83
C LEU A 132 7.81 -15.80 16.30
N SER A 133 8.83 -16.61 16.60
CA SER A 133 9.23 -16.86 17.98
C SER A 133 9.73 -15.53 18.58
N SER A 134 8.97 -14.96 19.50
CA SER A 134 9.32 -13.74 20.20
C SER A 134 10.67 -13.94 20.90
N SER A 135 11.70 -13.25 20.43
CA SER A 135 13.05 -13.35 20.98
C SER A 135 13.53 -12.04 21.60
N GLY A 136 12.67 -11.02 21.71
CA GLY A 136 13.07 -9.72 22.25
C GLY A 136 11.96 -8.89 22.91
N PRO A 137 12.35 -7.90 23.73
CA PRO A 137 11.43 -7.06 24.51
C PRO A 137 10.54 -6.12 23.67
N TYR A 138 10.68 -6.15 22.34
CA TYR A 138 9.89 -5.34 21.39
C TYR A 138 8.80 -6.14 20.65
N ASP A 139 8.68 -7.44 20.91
CA ASP A 139 7.73 -8.33 20.20
C ASP A 139 6.36 -8.45 20.88
N SER A 140 6.11 -7.72 21.97
CA SER A 140 4.77 -7.64 22.53
C SER A 140 3.90 -6.77 21.63
N PRO A 141 2.79 -7.27 21.05
CA PRO A 141 1.79 -6.40 20.47
C PRO A 141 1.37 -5.38 21.53
N PRO A 142 1.13 -4.10 21.17
CA PRO A 142 0.58 -3.15 22.13
C PRO A 142 -0.70 -3.77 22.69
N THR A 143 -0.71 -4.04 23.98
CA THR A 143 -1.90 -4.50 24.69
C THR A 143 -3.04 -3.59 24.28
N PRO A 144 -4.15 -4.09 23.73
CA PRO A 144 -5.31 -3.25 23.48
C PRO A 144 -5.73 -2.72 24.85
N SER A 145 -5.38 -1.47 25.13
CA SER A 145 -5.84 -0.75 26.30
C SER A 145 -7.36 -0.79 26.19
N ALA A 146 -8.00 -1.50 27.13
CA ALA A 146 -9.45 -1.60 27.17
C ALA A 146 -10.02 -0.18 27.03
N PRO A 147 -11.01 0.04 26.14
CA PRO A 147 -11.62 1.35 26.05
C PRO A 147 -12.16 1.70 27.45
N PRO A 148 -11.88 2.89 27.99
CA PRO A 148 -12.50 3.31 29.23
C PRO A 148 -14.01 3.19 29.02
N THR A 149 -14.65 2.42 29.90
CA THR A 149 -16.09 2.22 29.93
C THR A 149 -16.74 3.54 30.31
N ASN A 150 -16.83 4.47 29.37
CA ASN A 150 -17.58 5.72 29.52
C ASN A 150 -19.02 5.45 29.11
N ALA A 151 -19.72 4.72 29.98
CA ALA A 151 -21.17 4.69 30.02
C ALA A 151 -21.73 6.04 30.52
N GLU A 152 -21.38 7.15 29.88
CA GLU A 152 -21.86 8.50 30.27
C GLU A 152 -22.01 9.49 29.11
N PHE A 153 -21.93 9.08 27.84
CA PHE A 153 -22.19 9.97 26.70
C PHE A 153 -23.60 9.90 26.10
N LEU A 154 -24.52 9.15 26.71
CA LEU A 154 -25.94 9.15 26.34
C LEU A 154 -26.77 10.09 27.23
N LEU A 155 -26.38 11.36 27.39
CA LEU A 155 -27.29 12.39 27.92
C LEU A 155 -26.79 13.82 27.64
N ARG A 156 -26.69 14.19 26.36
CA ARG A 156 -26.78 15.61 25.98
C ARG A 156 -27.59 15.81 24.71
N LYS A 157 -28.83 15.34 24.77
CA LYS A 157 -29.93 15.76 23.91
C LYS A 157 -30.20 17.23 24.20
N ARG A 158 -29.63 18.15 23.41
CA ARG A 158 -29.95 19.58 23.45
C ARG A 158 -31.43 19.75 23.06
N ARG A 159 -32.32 19.73 24.05
CA ARG A 159 -33.68 20.25 23.93
C ARG A 159 -33.57 21.74 23.64
N VAL A 160 -33.98 22.14 22.46
CA VAL A 160 -34.47 23.50 22.22
C VAL A 160 -35.98 23.43 22.38
N THR A 161 -36.48 23.94 23.49
CA THR A 161 -37.92 24.21 23.65
C THR A 161 -38.24 25.62 23.15
N PRO A 162 -39.36 25.79 22.43
CA PRO A 162 -39.79 27.05 21.83
C PRO A 162 -40.52 27.94 22.85
N SER A 163 -40.36 29.26 22.72
CA SER A 163 -41.25 30.23 23.33
C SER A 163 -41.62 31.31 22.31
N GLU A 164 -42.93 31.46 22.16
CA GLU A 164 -43.81 32.39 21.44
C GLU A 164 -43.43 33.88 21.61
N ARG A 165 -43.87 34.88 20.83
CA ARG A 165 -44.67 35.10 19.61
C ARG A 165 -44.57 36.61 19.30
N ALA A 166 -45.10 37.00 18.14
CA ALA A 166 -45.40 38.35 17.61
C ALA A 166 -44.33 38.90 16.64
N ASP A 167 -44.65 39.39 15.44
CA ASP A 167 -45.92 39.46 14.72
C ASP A 167 -45.61 39.81 13.25
N VAL A 168 -46.44 39.28 12.34
CA VAL A 168 -46.86 39.81 11.02
C VAL A 168 -45.80 40.25 9.98
N ALA A 169 -45.65 39.46 8.91
CA ALA A 169 -46.16 39.81 7.56
C ALA A 169 -45.80 38.75 6.51
N HIS A 170 -46.82 38.10 5.94
CA HIS A 170 -46.74 37.42 4.64
C HIS A 170 -46.94 38.44 3.51
N PRO A 171 -46.29 38.26 2.35
CA PRO A 171 -47.04 37.68 1.25
C PRO A 171 -46.31 36.58 0.45
N THR A 172 -47.18 35.91 -0.30
CA THR A 172 -47.16 34.65 -1.04
C THR A 172 -46.18 34.51 -2.23
N PRO A 173 -46.04 33.29 -2.78
CA PRO A 173 -44.98 32.91 -3.71
C PRO A 173 -45.32 33.19 -5.17
N LYS A 174 -44.31 33.53 -5.97
CA LYS A 174 -44.41 33.52 -7.44
C LYS A 174 -43.50 32.45 -8.04
N ARG A 175 -44.15 31.61 -8.84
CA ARG A 175 -43.65 30.52 -9.69
C ARG A 175 -42.80 31.05 -10.87
N PRO A 176 -42.15 30.15 -11.65
CA PRO A 176 -40.94 30.41 -12.45
C PRO A 176 -41.24 31.06 -13.80
N CYS A 177 -40.21 31.70 -14.38
CA CYS A 177 -40.20 32.12 -15.77
C CYS A 177 -39.10 31.39 -16.55
N GLN A 178 -39.54 30.65 -17.56
CA GLN A 178 -38.77 30.25 -18.73
C GLN A 178 -38.41 31.48 -19.58
N ALA A 179 -37.30 31.35 -20.30
CA ALA A 179 -37.09 31.81 -21.68
C ALA A 179 -35.92 30.93 -22.18
N GLU A 180 -36.08 29.92 -23.05
CA GLU A 180 -36.57 29.90 -24.45
C GLU A 180 -35.89 30.90 -25.40
N GLY A 181 -35.37 30.32 -26.48
CA GLY A 181 -34.78 30.98 -27.65
C GLY A 181 -33.34 30.48 -27.90
N GLU A 182 -32.97 29.78 -28.97
CA GLU A 182 -33.71 29.33 -30.14
C GLU A 182 -32.84 28.30 -30.89
N ALA A 183 -33.50 27.35 -31.55
CA ALA A 183 -32.94 26.22 -32.26
C ALA A 183 -32.50 26.57 -33.70
N THR A 184 -31.68 25.70 -34.30
CA THR A 184 -31.67 25.19 -35.69
C THR A 184 -30.23 24.76 -36.04
N LEU A 185 -29.88 23.73 -36.82
CA LEU A 185 -30.57 22.75 -37.65
C LEU A 185 -29.52 21.66 -38.01
N ARG A 186 -29.95 20.39 -38.09
CA ARG A 186 -29.50 19.31 -39.02
C ARG A 186 -28.04 19.30 -39.52
N ARG A 187 -27.40 18.12 -39.51
CA ARG A 187 -27.45 17.13 -40.61
C ARG A 187 -26.58 15.90 -40.29
N SER A 188 -27.16 14.76 -40.60
CA SER A 188 -26.64 13.39 -40.65
C SER A 188 -25.37 13.20 -41.49
N GLU A 189 -24.54 12.20 -41.15
CA GLU A 189 -24.32 11.04 -42.04
C GLU A 189 -23.56 9.87 -41.38
N ARG A 190 -24.09 8.67 -41.60
CA ARG A 190 -23.39 7.36 -41.56
C ARG A 190 -22.24 7.39 -42.56
N ILE A 191 -21.19 6.62 -42.33
CA ILE A 191 -20.67 5.64 -43.31
C ILE A 191 -19.82 4.58 -42.60
N ARG A 192 -20.13 3.35 -42.99
CA ARG A 192 -19.53 2.04 -42.72
C ARG A 192 -18.64 1.72 -43.93
N ASN A 193 -17.50 1.05 -43.75
CA ASN A 193 -16.74 0.23 -44.71
C ASN A 193 -15.31 0.04 -44.12
N GLN A 194 -14.65 -1.12 -44.17
CA GLN A 194 -14.85 -2.41 -44.83
C GLN A 194 -14.14 -3.47 -43.97
#